data_AF-A0A7D9LMG8-F1
#
_entry.id   AF-A0A7D9LMG8-F1
#
_cell.length_a   1.000
_cell.length_b   1.000
_cell.length_c   1.000
_cell.angle_alpha   90.00
_cell.angle_beta   90.00
_cell.angle_gamma   90.00
#
_symmetry.space_group_name_H-M   'P 1'
#
loop_
_entity.id
_entity.type
_entity.pdbx_description
1 polymer ?
#
loop_
_entity_poly.entity_id
_entity_poly.type
_entity_poly.pdbx_seq_one_letter_code
_entity_poly.pdbx_strand_id
1 'polypeptide(L)'
;AFKRSEKQNGAELQLPGLNLTNDQVFFLSFAQVWCSKYTKDALEDTIKYHVPMMFRVTGPLRNSVEFSRAYRCPVGSRMNPAQKCGVW
;
A
#
# COMPACT_ATOMS: atom_id res chain seq x y z
N ALA A 1 -0.77 -14.38 -0.24
CA ALA A 1 0.40 -15.17 -0.67
C ALA A 1 1.59 -15.00 0.27
N PHE A 2 2.09 -13.77 0.48
CA PHE A 2 3.21 -13.48 1.37
C PHE A 2 3.12 -14.14 2.76
N LYS A 3 2.03 -13.89 3.51
CA LYS A 3 1.79 -14.54 4.82
C LYS A 3 1.71 -16.07 4.79
N ARG A 4 1.36 -16.67 3.65
CA ARG A 4 1.37 -18.13 3.49
C ARG A 4 2.81 -18.63 3.33
N SER A 5 3.63 -17.93 2.54
CA SER A 5 5.06 -18.21 2.39
C SER A 5 5.78 -18.13 3.74
N GLU A 6 5.55 -17.06 4.53
CA GLU A 6 6.17 -16.93 5.85
C GLU A 6 5.83 -18.08 6.80
N LYS A 7 4.59 -18.60 6.73
CA LYS A 7 4.18 -19.76 7.54
C LYS A 7 4.85 -21.06 7.11
N GLN A 8 5.19 -21.21 5.82
CA GLN A 8 5.77 -22.43 5.26
C GLN A 8 7.29 -22.43 5.38
N ASN A 9 7.92 -21.28 5.15
CA ASN A 9 9.37 -21.15 5.01
C ASN A 9 10.03 -20.45 6.20
N GLY A 10 9.23 -19.91 7.14
CA GLY A 10 9.70 -19.01 8.18
C GLY A 10 9.71 -17.55 7.74
N ALA A 11 9.84 -16.64 8.71
CA ALA A 11 9.97 -15.22 8.43
C ALA A 11 11.38 -14.90 7.90
N GLU A 12 11.45 -14.05 6.87
CA GLU A 12 12.72 -13.55 6.34
C GLU A 12 13.40 -12.59 7.31
N LEU A 13 14.71 -12.39 7.17
CA LEU A 13 15.43 -11.38 7.94
C LEU A 13 15.01 -9.97 7.50
N GLN A 14 14.96 -9.05 8.46
CA GLN A 14 14.69 -7.64 8.15
C GLN A 14 15.82 -7.03 7.33
N LEU A 15 15.47 -6.13 6.42
CA LEU A 15 16.45 -5.46 5.57
C LEU A 15 17.38 -4.55 6.39
N PRO A 16 18.70 -4.67 6.22
CA PRO A 16 19.64 -3.79 6.91
C PRO A 16 19.46 -2.34 6.45
N GLY A 17 19.62 -1.40 7.38
CA GLY A 17 19.49 0.04 7.10
C GLY A 17 18.04 0.54 6.98
N LEU A 18 17.05 -0.34 7.13
CA LEU A 18 15.65 0.02 7.12
C LEU A 18 15.00 -0.40 8.44
N ASN A 19 14.59 0.57 9.26
CA ASN A 19 13.89 0.30 10.53
C ASN A 19 12.40 -0.03 10.28
N LEU A 20 12.15 -1.06 9.47
CA LEU A 20 10.82 -1.53 9.10
C LEU A 20 10.75 -3.06 9.20
N THR A 21 9.60 -3.56 9.64
CA THR A 21 9.27 -4.99 9.60
C THR A 21 9.01 -5.46 8.16
N ASN A 22 9.10 -6.77 7.89
CA ASN A 22 8.81 -7.31 6.56
C ASN A 22 7.39 -6.98 6.06
N ASP A 23 6.41 -6.89 6.96
CA ASP A 23 5.05 -6.44 6.62
C ASP A 23 5.02 -5.00 6.14
N GLN A 24 5.75 -4.11 6.82
CA GLN A 24 5.86 -2.73 6.38
C GLN A 24 6.62 -2.63 5.06
N VAL A 25 7.68 -3.41 4.88
CA VAL A 25 8.43 -3.49 3.61
C VAL A 25 7.56 -3.98 2.47
N PHE A 26 6.68 -4.97 2.69
CA PHE A 26 5.74 -5.46 1.69
C PHE A 26 4.87 -4.32 1.12
N PHE A 27 4.27 -3.51 2.00
CA PHE A 27 3.43 -2.39 1.58
C PHE A 27 4.24 -1.22 1.00
N LEU A 28 5.45 -0.96 1.53
CA LEU A 28 6.36 0.03 0.97
C LEU A 28 6.77 -0.33 -0.46
N SER A 29 7.14 -1.59 -0.70
CA SER A 29 7.48 -2.11 -2.03
C SER A 29 6.30 -1.99 -2.98
N PHE A 30 5.10 -2.39 -2.54
CA PHE A 30 3.86 -2.18 -3.30
C PHE A 30 3.68 -0.71 -3.70
N ALA A 31 3.86 0.24 -2.77
CA ALA A 31 3.69 1.66 -3.05
C ALA A 31 4.75 2.20 -4.02
N GLN A 32 6.00 1.76 -3.88
CA GLN A 32 7.13 2.23 -4.69
C GLN A 32 7.00 1.90 -6.18
N VAL A 33 6.34 0.79 -6.53
CA VAL A 33 6.03 0.45 -7.93
C VAL A 33 5.23 1.55 -8.63
N TRP A 34 4.47 2.34 -7.88
CA TRP A 34 3.59 3.39 -8.39
C TRP A 34 4.18 4.80 -8.23
N CYS A 35 5.45 4.93 -7.84
CA CYS A 35 6.12 6.22 -7.77
C CYS A 35 6.17 6.87 -9.15
N SER A 36 5.43 7.97 -9.34
CA SER A 36 5.41 8.72 -10.58
C SER A 36 5.15 10.21 -10.35
N LYS A 37 5.43 11.01 -11.37
CA LYS A 37 5.11 12.44 -11.42
C LYS A 37 4.53 12.76 -12.80
N TYR A 38 3.55 13.65 -12.83
CA TYR A 38 2.88 14.07 -14.06
C TYR A 38 3.22 15.52 -14.38
N THR A 39 3.33 15.83 -15.67
CA THR A 39 3.06 17.19 -16.17
C THR A 39 1.54 17.43 -16.13
N LYS A 40 1.11 18.69 -16.29
CA LYS A 40 -0.32 19.02 -16.31
C LYS A 40 -1.06 18.26 -17.42
N ASP A 41 -0.54 18.30 -18.64
CA ASP A 41 -1.17 17.66 -19.81
C ASP A 41 -1.22 16.13 -19.65
N ALA A 42 -0.15 15.52 -19.11
CA ALA A 42 -0.14 14.08 -18.86
C ALA A 42 -1.15 13.66 -17.78
N LEU A 43 -1.36 14.52 -16.76
CA LEU A 43 -2.39 14.28 -15.75
C LEU A 43 -3.79 14.38 -16.36
N GLU A 44 -4.05 15.42 -17.15
CA GLU A 44 -5.33 15.63 -17.85
C GLU A 44 -5.68 14.48 -18.78
N ASP A 45 -4.69 13.91 -19.49
CA ASP A 45 -4.92 12.75 -20.33
C ASP A 45 -5.15 11.47 -19.51
N THR A 46 -4.35 11.26 -18.45
CA THR A 46 -4.48 10.09 -17.57
C THR A 46 -5.88 9.98 -16.98
N ILE A 47 -6.44 11.08 -16.46
CA ILE A 47 -7.73 11.07 -15.75
C ILE A 47 -8.93 10.75 -16.65
N LYS A 48 -8.77 10.76 -17.99
CA LYS A 48 -9.83 10.36 -18.92
C LYS A 48 -10.14 8.86 -18.84
N TYR A 49 -9.14 8.04 -18.51
CA TYR A 49 -9.24 6.58 -18.56
C TYR A 49 -8.82 5.90 -17.26
N HIS A 50 -7.97 6.54 -16.46
CA HIS A 50 -7.35 5.94 -15.29
C HIS A 50 -7.28 6.90 -14.12
N VAL A 51 -7.35 6.35 -12.91
CA VAL A 51 -6.99 7.12 -11.71
C VAL A 51 -5.49 7.37 -11.67
N PRO A 52 -5.03 8.57 -11.24
CA PRO A 52 -3.60 8.86 -11.07
C PRO A 52 -2.91 7.83 -10.16
N MET A 53 -1.62 7.55 -10.40
CA MET A 53 -0.90 6.47 -9.69
C MET A 53 -0.94 6.58 -8.17
N MET A 54 -0.91 7.80 -7.61
CA MET A 54 -1.05 8.03 -6.17
C MET A 54 -2.35 7.47 -5.57
N PHE A 55 -3.43 7.43 -6.34
CA PHE A 55 -4.71 6.86 -5.91
C PHE A 55 -4.73 5.33 -6.05
N ARG A 56 -3.91 4.75 -6.94
CA ARG A 56 -3.67 3.30 -6.99
C ARG A 56 -2.90 2.78 -5.77
N VAL A 57 -2.16 3.66 -5.08
CA VAL A 57 -1.57 3.36 -3.78
C VAL A 57 -2.57 3.58 -2.65
N THR A 58 -3.06 4.83 -2.54
CA THR A 58 -3.83 5.22 -1.34
C THR A 58 -5.21 4.55 -1.26
N GLY A 59 -5.90 4.32 -2.38
CA GLY A 59 -7.22 3.68 -2.40
C GLY A 59 -7.19 2.27 -1.82
N PRO A 60 -6.43 1.32 -2.40
CA PRO A 60 -6.32 -0.04 -1.89
C PRO A 60 -5.79 -0.10 -0.46
N LEU A 61 -4.76 0.69 -0.11
CA LEU A 61 -4.19 0.65 1.25
C LEU A 61 -5.16 1.16 2.32
N ARG A 62 -6.02 2.15 2.01
CA ARG A 62 -7.10 2.60 2.91
C ARG A 62 -8.11 1.50 3.19
N ASN A 63 -8.36 0.63 2.21
CA ASN A 63 -9.29 -0.49 2.33
C ASN A 63 -8.65 -1.74 2.94
N SER A 64 -7.33 -1.80 3.11
CA SER A 64 -6.66 -2.92 3.77
C SER A 64 -6.60 -2.75 5.29
N VAL A 65 -7.11 -3.75 6.00
CA VAL A 65 -6.99 -3.85 7.47
C VAL A 65 -5.55 -4.22 7.84
N GLU A 66 -4.91 -5.06 7.04
CA GLU A 66 -3.55 -5.53 7.20
C GLU A 66 -2.54 -4.38 7.11
N PHE A 67 -2.69 -3.49 6.13
CA PHE A 67 -1.89 -2.28 6.02
C PHE A 67 -2.04 -1.41 7.28
N SER A 68 -3.28 -1.15 7.67
CA SER A 68 -3.58 -0.32 8.85
C SER A 68 -2.98 -0.92 10.12
N ARG A 69 -2.94 -2.24 10.25
CA ARG A 69 -2.29 -2.95 11.36
C ARG A 69 -0.77 -2.86 11.29
N ALA A 70 -0.17 -3.09 10.12
CA ALA A 70 1.28 -3.06 9.93
C ALA A 70 1.88 -1.68 10.27
N TYR A 71 1.15 -0.60 9.96
CA TYR A 71 1.56 0.77 10.27
C TYR A 71 0.87 1.37 11.51
N ARG A 72 0.08 0.58 12.23
CA ARG A 72 -0.66 1.00 13.45
C ARG A 72 -1.46 2.29 13.23
N CYS A 73 -2.09 2.43 12.08
CA CYS A 73 -2.90 3.60 11.75
C CYS A 73 -4.15 3.66 12.64
N PRO A 74 -4.42 4.76 13.36
CA PRO A 74 -5.63 4.91 14.16
C PRO A 74 -6.90 4.85 13.29
N VAL A 75 -7.97 4.27 13.82
CA VAL A 75 -9.29 4.26 13.14
C VAL A 75 -9.76 5.70 12.92
N GLY A 76 -10.26 6.00 11.72
CA GLY A 76 -10.67 7.33 11.30
C GLY A 76 -9.53 8.20 10.75
N SER A 77 -8.28 7.75 10.85
CA SER A 77 -7.17 8.44 10.20
C SER A 77 -7.30 8.38 8.66
N ARG A 78 -6.61 9.29 7.96
CA ARG A 78 -6.64 9.36 6.49
C ARG A 78 -6.41 8.00 5.83
N MET A 79 -5.49 7.20 6.37
CA MET A 79 -5.12 5.89 5.82
C MET A 79 -5.83 4.69 6.47
N ASN A 80 -6.71 4.92 7.45
CA ASN A 80 -7.52 3.87 8.06
C ASN A 80 -8.96 4.38 8.34
N PRO A 81 -9.77 4.61 7.28
CA PRO A 81 -11.18 4.96 7.45
C PRO A 81 -11.93 3.84 8.17
N ALA A 82 -12.96 4.21 8.94
CA ALA A 82 -13.78 3.25 9.68
C ALA A 82 -14.57 2.32 8.75
N GLN A 83 -15.10 2.87 7.65
CA GLN A 83 -15.72 2.08 6.59
C GLN A 83 -14.68 1.76 5.51
N LYS A 84 -14.53 0.47 5.21
CA LYS A 84 -13.64 -0.05 4.17
C LYS A 84 -14.46 -0.78 3.13
N CYS A 85 -14.07 -0.67 1.86
CA CYS A 85 -14.70 -1.39 0.75
C CYS A 85 -13.99 -2.73 0.51
N GLY A 86 -14.76 -3.78 0.23
CA GLY A 86 -14.26 -5.11 -0.14
C GLY A 86 -15.21 -5.76 -1.15
N VAL A 87 -14.65 -6.54 -2.08
CA VAL A 87 -15.41 -7.21 -3.15
C VAL A 87 -15.12 -8.71 -3.21
N TRP A 88 -13.85 -9.07 -3.05
CA TRP A 88 -13.34 -10.44 -3.15
C TRP A 88 -13.12 -11.07 -1.77
#